data_AF-A0A645FAZ8-F1
#
_entry.id   AF-A0A645FAZ8-F1
#
_cell.length_a   1.000
_cell.length_b   1.000
_cell.length_c   1.000
_cell.angle_alpha   90.00
_cell.angle_beta   90.00
_cell.angle_gamma   90.00
#
_symmetry.space_group_name_H-M   'P 1'
#
loop_
_entity.id
_entity.type
_entity.pdbx_description
1 polymer ?
#
loop_
_entity_poly.entity_id
_entity_poly.type
_entity_poly.pdbx_seq_one_letter_code
_entity_poly.pdbx_strand_id
1 'polypeptide(L)'
;MFIMAAYVFLDKKEGVIRAYAVTASSVARYLLSKIFVVLLTATVSGLIVLIPVMGGKINYALALLLLLTTGFFSSVLGLLFASFYKDIAKAFGMIFFILVLMMAPAISYFLPGWNPLWVKFIPSDPILQGFKEIVLGKGSIAYVLFASAGFLAAGIALFFVTQFRFRKTLSV
;
A
#
# COMPACT_ATOMS: atom_id res chain seq x y z
N MET A 1 -1.24 0.42 4.28
CA MET A 1 -0.84 1.81 4.65
C MET A 1 -0.71 2.00 6.16
N PHE A 2 -1.77 1.86 6.97
CA PHE A 2 -1.75 2.12 8.42
C PHE A 2 -0.69 1.31 9.18
N ILE A 3 -0.67 -0.01 9.00
CA ILE A 3 0.29 -0.92 9.64
C ILE A 3 1.74 -0.48 9.36
N MET A 4 2.03 -0.11 8.12
CA MET A 4 3.36 0.36 7.74
C MET A 4 3.75 1.66 8.46
N ALA A 5 2.84 2.62 8.52
CA ALA A 5 3.07 3.87 9.25
C ALA A 5 3.29 3.60 10.75
N ALA A 6 2.47 2.74 11.36
CA ALA A 6 2.58 2.36 12.76
C ALA A 6 3.95 1.72 13.09
N TYR A 7 4.42 0.77 12.26
CA TYR A 7 5.74 0.16 12.44
C TYR A 7 6.87 1.18 12.41
N VAL A 8 6.78 2.19 11.54
CA VAL A 8 7.83 3.21 11.43
C VAL A 8 7.81 4.14 12.64
N PHE A 9 6.62 4.52 13.13
CA PHE A 9 6.53 5.32 14.35
C PHE A 9 7.02 4.56 15.58
N LEU A 10 6.77 3.25 15.65
CA LEU A 10 7.32 2.40 16.70
C LEU A 10 8.85 2.44 16.69
N ASP A 11 9.47 2.21 15.53
CA ASP A 11 10.92 2.28 15.36
C ASP A 11 11.50 3.69 15.66
N LYS A 12 10.74 4.76 15.37
CA LYS A 12 11.14 6.13 15.71
C LYS A 12 11.17 6.32 17.22
N LYS A 13 10.15 5.81 17.91
CA LYS A 13 10.01 5.92 19.37
C LYS A 13 11.08 5.10 20.10
N GLU A 14 11.42 3.93 19.58
CA GLU A 14 12.45 3.04 20.15
C GLU A 14 13.89 3.44 19.76
N GLY A 15 14.07 4.47 18.93
CA GLY A 15 15.39 4.92 18.51
C GLY A 15 16.11 3.97 17.55
N VAL A 16 15.45 2.89 17.12
CA VAL A 16 15.98 1.89 16.16
C VAL A 16 16.45 2.56 14.87
N ILE A 17 15.71 3.58 14.44
CA ILE A 17 16.04 4.37 13.25
C ILE A 17 17.36 5.15 13.40
N ARG A 18 17.69 5.64 14.61
CA ARG A 18 18.97 6.32 14.89
C ARG A 18 20.11 5.31 15.03
N ALA A 19 19.83 4.14 15.62
CA ALA A 19 20.79 3.03 15.68
C ALA A 19 21.14 2.50 14.28
N TYR A 20 20.18 2.50 13.34
CA TYR A 20 20.45 2.15 11.95
C TYR A 20 21.32 3.19 11.22
N ALA A 21 21.29 4.47 11.62
CA ALA A 21 22.09 5.53 11.00
C ALA A 21 23.60 5.37 11.23
N VAL A 22 24.01 4.68 12.29
CA VAL A 22 25.42 4.36 12.60
C VAL A 22 25.87 3.01 12.04
N THR A 23 24.98 2.25 11.40
CA THR A 23 25.34 0.99 10.72
C THR A 23 25.62 1.22 9.23
N ALA A 24 26.46 0.39 8.62
CA ALA A 24 26.78 0.45 7.18
C ALA A 24 25.60 0.07 6.25
N SER A 25 24.41 -0.21 6.80
CA SER A 25 23.26 -0.62 6.01
C SER A 25 22.58 0.59 5.36
N SER A 26 22.38 0.51 4.03
CA SER A 26 21.70 1.58 3.31
C SER A 26 20.24 1.73 3.77
N VAL A 27 19.75 2.97 3.88
CA VAL A 27 18.34 3.31 4.19
C VAL A 27 17.35 2.55 3.30
N ALA A 28 17.70 2.28 2.04
CA ALA A 28 16.87 1.50 1.12
C ALA A 28 16.61 0.07 1.61
N ARG A 29 17.64 -0.61 2.15
CA ARG A 29 17.50 -1.98 2.68
C ARG A 29 16.57 -2.02 3.88
N TYR A 30 16.64 -1.02 4.76
CA TYR A 30 15.72 -0.87 5.89
C TYR A 30 14.27 -0.66 5.44
N LEU A 31 14.04 0.25 4.47
CA LEU A 31 12.68 0.50 3.97
C LEU A 31 12.12 -0.74 3.25
N LEU A 32 12.93 -1.40 2.42
CA LEU A 32 12.53 -2.60 1.69
C LEU A 32 12.25 -3.78 2.63
N SER A 33 13.04 -3.98 3.69
CA SER A 33 12.79 -5.08 4.64
C SER A 33 11.44 -4.94 5.32
N LYS A 34 11.07 -3.72 5.74
CA LYS A 34 9.75 -3.47 6.33
C LYS A 34 8.62 -3.64 5.32
N ILE A 35 8.79 -3.14 4.10
CA ILE A 35 7.80 -3.33 3.03
C ILE A 35 7.61 -4.83 2.78
N PHE A 36 8.69 -5.61 2.74
CA PHE A 36 8.64 -7.05 2.54
C PHE A 36 7.86 -7.77 3.65
N VAL A 37 8.07 -7.41 4.92
CA VAL A 37 7.30 -7.96 6.05
C VAL A 37 5.80 -7.67 5.91
N VAL A 38 5.43 -6.43 5.55
CA VAL A 38 4.02 -6.06 5.35
C VAL A 38 3.42 -6.75 4.13
N LEU A 39 4.18 -6.90 3.05
CA LEU A 39 3.73 -7.62 1.84
C LEU A 39 3.53 -9.11 2.10
N LEU A 40 4.47 -9.74 2.82
CA LEU A 40 4.38 -11.16 3.16
C LEU A 40 3.15 -11.42 4.03
N THR A 41 2.97 -10.62 5.10
CA THR A 41 1.80 -10.74 5.97
C THR A 41 0.49 -10.51 5.21
N ALA A 42 0.42 -9.47 4.37
CA ALA A 42 -0.76 -9.21 3.52
C ALA A 42 -1.03 -10.35 2.52
N THR A 43 0.00 -10.93 1.93
CA THR A 43 -0.13 -12.04 0.98
C THR A 43 -0.66 -13.30 1.68
N VAL A 44 -0.07 -13.66 2.82
CA VAL A 44 -0.50 -14.83 3.60
C VAL A 44 -1.93 -14.64 4.10
N SER A 45 -2.24 -13.49 4.72
CA SER A 45 -3.60 -13.19 5.19
C SER A 45 -4.60 -13.16 4.02
N GLY A 46 -4.22 -12.60 2.88
CA GLY A 46 -5.05 -12.56 1.68
C GLY A 46 -5.36 -13.96 1.15
N LEU A 47 -4.35 -14.83 1.03
CA LEU A 47 -4.53 -16.21 0.55
C LEU A 47 -5.39 -17.06 1.50
N ILE A 48 -5.22 -16.90 2.82
CA ILE A 48 -6.03 -17.59 3.83
C ILE A 48 -7.52 -17.28 3.64
N VAL A 49 -7.87 -16.06 3.21
CA VAL A 49 -9.27 -15.67 2.95
C VAL A 49 -9.70 -16.04 1.51
N LEU A 50 -8.85 -15.80 0.51
CA LEU A 50 -9.19 -15.98 -0.90
C LEU A 50 -9.42 -17.45 -1.27
N ILE A 51 -8.56 -18.37 -0.78
CA ILE A 51 -8.62 -19.78 -1.18
C ILE A 51 -9.95 -20.43 -0.74
N PRO A 52 -10.42 -20.29 0.51
CA PRO A 52 -11.70 -20.87 0.92
C PRO A 52 -12.91 -20.21 0.26
N VAL A 53 -12.87 -18.89 0.02
CA VAL A 53 -14.02 -18.14 -0.50
C VAL A 53 -14.23 -18.39 -1.99
N MET A 54 -13.14 -18.39 -2.78
CA MET A 54 -13.22 -18.46 -4.24
C MET A 54 -12.98 -19.86 -4.81
N GLY A 55 -12.33 -20.76 -4.06
CA GLY A 55 -11.96 -22.09 -4.54
C GLY A 55 -11.16 -22.03 -5.84
N GLY A 56 -11.33 -22.97 -6.78
CA GLY A 56 -10.58 -23.00 -8.04
C GLY A 56 -11.04 -22.03 -9.14
N LYS A 57 -11.93 -21.07 -8.85
CA LYS A 57 -12.62 -20.28 -9.88
C LYS A 57 -11.83 -19.09 -10.42
N ILE A 58 -10.76 -18.69 -9.72
CA ILE A 58 -10.00 -17.47 -10.02
C ILE A 58 -8.56 -17.77 -10.44
N ASN A 59 -7.99 -16.84 -11.19
CA ASN A 59 -6.56 -16.86 -11.46
C ASN A 59 -5.78 -16.27 -10.27
N TYR A 60 -5.25 -17.15 -9.43
CA TYR A 60 -4.45 -16.79 -8.26
C TYR A 60 -3.17 -16.01 -8.60
N ALA A 61 -2.57 -16.24 -9.76
CA ALA A 61 -1.37 -15.52 -10.16
C ALA A 61 -1.67 -14.03 -10.39
N LEU A 62 -2.80 -13.71 -11.06
CA LEU A 62 -3.25 -12.33 -11.25
C LEU A 62 -3.65 -11.68 -9.93
N ALA A 63 -4.30 -12.43 -9.04
CA ALA A 63 -4.65 -11.96 -7.69
C ALA A 63 -3.39 -11.57 -6.89
N LEU A 64 -2.38 -12.43 -6.90
CA LEU A 64 -1.11 -12.18 -6.21
C LEU A 64 -0.35 -11.00 -6.83
N LEU A 65 -0.31 -10.92 -8.16
CA LEU A 65 0.36 -9.82 -8.86
C LEU A 65 -0.28 -8.47 -8.49
N LEU A 66 -1.61 -8.38 -8.53
CA LEU A 66 -2.33 -7.17 -8.12
C LEU A 66 -2.12 -6.88 -6.63
N LEU A 67 -2.20 -7.87 -5.76
CA LEU A 67 -1.98 -7.71 -4.31
C LEU A 67 -0.57 -7.18 -4.00
N LEU A 68 0.46 -7.76 -4.61
CA LEU A 68 1.85 -7.37 -4.37
C LEU A 68 2.12 -5.95 -4.88
N THR A 69 1.66 -5.60 -6.07
CA THR A 69 1.88 -4.27 -6.67
C THR A 69 1.13 -3.17 -5.90
N THR A 70 -0.14 -3.41 -5.56
CA THR A 70 -0.96 -2.45 -4.81
C THR A 70 -0.55 -2.37 -3.34
N GLY A 71 -0.14 -3.49 -2.74
CA GLY A 71 0.41 -3.58 -1.40
C GLY A 71 1.75 -2.84 -1.29
N PHE A 72 2.61 -2.95 -2.30
CA PHE A 72 3.87 -2.22 -2.37
C PHE A 72 3.60 -0.70 -2.40
N PHE A 73 2.77 -0.24 -3.34
CA PHE A 73 2.34 1.15 -3.43
C PHE A 73 1.76 1.69 -2.10
N SER A 74 0.83 0.94 -1.49
CA SER A 74 0.19 1.31 -0.23
C SER A 74 1.15 1.34 0.97
N SER A 75 2.21 0.54 0.92
CA SER A 75 3.26 0.52 1.95
C SER A 75 4.20 1.71 1.81
N VAL A 76 4.59 2.03 0.57
CA VAL A 76 5.39 3.21 0.25
C VAL A 76 4.64 4.49 0.61
N LEU A 77 3.34 4.58 0.32
CA LEU A 77 2.52 5.71 0.78
C LEU A 77 2.55 5.84 2.31
N GLY A 78 2.37 4.72 3.03
CA GLY A 78 2.44 4.71 4.49
C GLY A 78 3.79 5.20 5.03
N LEU A 79 4.89 4.81 4.39
CA LEU A 79 6.24 5.30 4.70
C LEU A 79 6.37 6.80 4.45
N LEU A 80 5.91 7.28 3.29
CA LEU A 80 5.99 8.68 2.91
C LEU A 80 5.25 9.54 3.94
N PHE A 81 4.03 9.17 4.32
CA PHE A 81 3.28 9.87 5.36
C PHE A 81 3.98 9.83 6.71
N ALA A 82 4.47 8.66 7.13
CA ALA A 82 5.20 8.53 8.37
C ALA A 82 6.46 9.41 8.41
N SER A 83 7.05 9.74 7.26
CA SER A 83 8.23 10.60 7.17
C SER A 83 7.97 12.06 7.56
N PHE A 84 6.74 12.57 7.44
CA PHE A 84 6.39 13.96 7.74
C PHE A 84 6.17 14.25 9.22
N TYR A 85 5.86 13.23 10.01
CA TYR A 85 5.51 13.39 11.42
C TYR A 85 6.58 12.77 12.33
N LYS A 86 6.70 13.31 13.55
CA LYS A 86 7.60 12.77 14.58
C LYS A 86 6.96 11.61 15.35
N ASP A 87 5.66 11.72 15.63
CA ASP A 87 4.93 10.80 16.49
C ASP A 87 3.64 10.32 15.83
N ILE A 88 3.22 9.09 16.17
CA ILE A 88 1.97 8.50 15.68
C ILE A 88 0.75 9.34 16.08
N ALA A 89 0.74 9.90 17.29
CA ALA A 89 -0.38 10.72 17.77
C ALA A 89 -0.60 11.97 16.91
N LYS A 90 0.47 12.60 16.43
CA LYS A 90 0.40 13.76 15.53
C LYS A 90 0.00 13.36 14.10
N ALA A 91 0.41 12.17 13.66
CA ALA A 91 0.06 11.64 12.35
C ALA A 91 -1.36 11.05 12.29
N PHE A 92 -1.94 10.70 13.44
CA PHE A 92 -3.16 9.90 13.53
C PHE A 92 -4.33 10.52 12.76
N GLY A 93 -4.62 11.80 12.99
CA GLY A 93 -5.71 12.51 12.31
C GLY A 93 -5.54 12.53 10.79
N MET A 94 -4.30 12.75 10.31
CA MET A 94 -4.01 12.76 8.87
C MET A 94 -4.13 11.36 8.25
N ILE A 95 -3.59 10.34 8.92
CA ILE A 95 -3.69 8.95 8.47
C ILE A 95 -5.16 8.53 8.40
N PHE A 96 -5.97 8.88 9.40
CA PHE A 96 -7.39 8.56 9.43
C PHE A 96 -8.15 9.29 8.33
N PHE A 97 -7.88 10.58 8.11
CA PHE A 97 -8.47 11.33 7.00
C PHE A 97 -8.19 10.68 5.65
N ILE A 98 -6.95 10.24 5.41
CA ILE A 98 -6.58 9.55 4.17
C ILE A 98 -7.28 8.20 4.06
N LEU A 99 -7.40 7.43 5.15
CA LEU A 99 -8.14 6.18 5.15
C LEU A 99 -9.61 6.39 4.77
N VAL A 100 -10.27 7.40 5.34
CA VAL A 100 -11.65 7.75 5.00
C VAL A 100 -11.75 8.16 3.53
N LEU A 101 -10.82 8.97 3.03
CA LEU A 101 -10.76 9.33 1.61
C LEU A 101 -10.59 8.10 0.71
N MET A 102 -9.72 7.16 1.08
CA MET A 102 -9.52 5.90 0.36
C MET A 102 -10.74 4.98 0.40
N MET A 103 -11.66 5.16 1.35
CA MET A 103 -12.91 4.40 1.40
C MET A 103 -13.99 4.99 0.49
N ALA A 104 -13.87 6.25 0.06
CA ALA A 104 -14.91 6.92 -0.74
C ALA A 104 -15.31 6.13 -2.01
N PRO A 105 -14.39 5.54 -2.80
CA PRO A 105 -14.78 4.74 -3.96
C PRO A 105 -15.63 3.52 -3.65
N ALA A 106 -15.50 2.93 -2.46
CA ALA A 106 -16.34 1.80 -2.08
C ALA A 106 -17.83 2.16 -2.11
N ILE A 107 -18.19 3.40 -1.76
CA ILE A 107 -19.58 3.88 -1.79
C ILE A 107 -20.13 3.83 -3.22
N SER A 108 -19.35 4.22 -4.23
CA SER A 108 -19.78 4.18 -5.64
C SER A 108 -20.03 2.75 -6.15
N TYR A 109 -19.37 1.74 -5.57
CA TYR A 109 -19.64 0.34 -5.89
C TYR A 109 -20.94 -0.20 -5.25
N PHE A 110 -21.32 0.31 -4.07
CA PHE A 110 -22.57 -0.07 -3.40
C PHE A 110 -23.78 0.75 -3.86
N LEU A 111 -23.57 2.00 -4.26
CA LEU A 111 -24.60 2.94 -4.71
C LEU A 111 -24.24 3.46 -6.12
N PRO A 112 -24.65 2.75 -7.19
CA PRO A 112 -24.28 3.11 -8.57
C PRO A 112 -24.74 4.52 -9.00
N GLY A 113 -25.78 5.06 -8.36
CA GLY A 113 -26.26 6.43 -8.60
C GLY A 113 -25.33 7.54 -8.09
N TRP A 114 -24.34 7.21 -7.27
CA TRP A 114 -23.33 8.15 -6.77
C TRP A 114 -21.96 7.81 -7.36
N ASN A 115 -21.66 8.35 -8.54
CA ASN A 115 -20.39 8.13 -9.25
C ASN A 115 -19.80 9.44 -9.78
N PRO A 116 -19.35 10.34 -8.89
CA PRO A 116 -18.72 11.56 -9.33
C PRO A 116 -17.31 11.27 -9.87
N LEU A 117 -16.91 12.00 -10.92
CA LEU A 117 -15.68 11.71 -11.68
C LEU A 117 -14.39 11.76 -10.84
N TRP A 118 -14.36 12.56 -9.76
CA TRP A 118 -13.19 12.68 -8.89
C TRP A 118 -12.88 11.40 -8.10
N VAL A 119 -13.88 10.57 -7.83
CA VAL A 119 -13.72 9.31 -7.08
C VAL A 119 -12.86 8.31 -7.86
N LYS A 120 -12.92 8.34 -9.20
CA LYS A 120 -12.14 7.47 -10.08
C LYS A 120 -10.64 7.73 -10.05
N PHE A 121 -10.23 8.93 -9.61
CA PHE A 121 -8.81 9.27 -9.44
C PHE A 121 -8.24 8.78 -8.11
N ILE A 122 -9.09 8.38 -7.16
CA ILE A 122 -8.64 7.88 -5.88
C ILE A 122 -8.03 6.49 -6.12
N PRO A 123 -6.79 6.23 -5.68
CA PRO A 123 -6.11 4.98 -6.00
C PRO A 123 -6.86 3.71 -5.57
N SER A 124 -7.77 3.76 -4.60
CA SER A 124 -8.58 2.60 -4.21
C SER A 124 -9.63 2.21 -5.25
N ASP A 125 -10.10 3.11 -6.12
CA ASP A 125 -11.05 2.80 -7.19
C ASP A 125 -10.49 1.76 -8.18
N PRO A 126 -9.34 2.00 -8.86
CA PRO A 126 -8.77 1.01 -9.77
C PRO A 126 -8.33 -0.28 -9.07
N ILE A 127 -8.02 -0.24 -7.76
CA ILE A 127 -7.74 -1.45 -6.95
C ILE A 127 -9.02 -2.28 -6.81
N LEU A 128 -10.13 -1.66 -6.41
CA LEU A 128 -11.42 -2.33 -6.27
C LEU A 128 -11.89 -2.91 -7.61
N GLN A 129 -11.77 -2.14 -8.69
CA GLN A 129 -12.08 -2.65 -10.03
C GLN A 129 -11.19 -3.84 -10.38
N GLY A 130 -9.88 -3.77 -10.12
CA GLY A 130 -8.94 -4.86 -10.44
C GLY A 130 -9.30 -6.16 -9.71
N PHE A 131 -9.62 -6.09 -8.41
CA PHE A 131 -10.07 -7.26 -7.66
C PHE A 131 -11.44 -7.77 -8.13
N LYS A 132 -12.36 -6.87 -8.49
CA LYS A 132 -13.66 -7.24 -9.06
C LYS A 132 -13.50 -8.05 -10.36
N GLU A 133 -12.65 -7.62 -11.28
CA GLU A 133 -12.38 -8.34 -12.54
C GLU A 133 -11.83 -9.75 -12.28
N ILE A 134 -10.95 -9.91 -11.28
CA ILE A 134 -10.38 -11.21 -10.91
C ILE A 134 -11.45 -12.13 -10.31
N VAL A 135 -12.28 -11.59 -9.42
CA VAL A 135 -13.32 -12.35 -8.70
C VAL A 135 -14.44 -12.82 -9.64
N LEU A 136 -14.77 -12.03 -10.67
CA LEU A 136 -15.79 -12.39 -11.67
C LEU A 136 -15.38 -13.57 -12.58
N GLY A 137 -14.12 -14.01 -12.55
CA GLY A 137 -13.60 -15.19 -13.27
C GLY A 137 -13.50 -15.03 -14.79
N LYS A 138 -14.31 -14.16 -15.40
CA LYS A 138 -14.27 -13.77 -16.83
C LYS A 138 -13.88 -12.29 -17.03
N GLY A 139 -13.29 -11.66 -16.02
CA GLY A 139 -12.91 -10.27 -16.09
C GLY A 139 -11.74 -10.00 -17.04
N SER A 140 -11.51 -8.73 -17.32
CA SER A 140 -10.45 -8.27 -18.21
C SER A 140 -9.07 -8.48 -17.57
N ILE A 141 -8.33 -9.47 -18.07
CA ILE A 141 -6.93 -9.71 -17.70
C ILE A 141 -6.07 -8.48 -18.02
N ALA A 142 -6.34 -7.83 -19.15
CA ALA A 142 -5.62 -6.63 -19.58
C ALA A 142 -5.76 -5.51 -18.54
N TYR A 143 -6.97 -5.28 -18.02
CA TYR A 143 -7.20 -4.26 -16.99
C TYR A 143 -6.36 -4.52 -15.74
N VAL A 144 -6.34 -5.76 -15.25
CA VAL A 144 -5.56 -6.15 -14.07
C VAL A 144 -4.08 -5.90 -14.31
N LEU A 145 -3.54 -6.30 -15.46
CA LEU A 145 -2.13 -6.10 -15.80
C LEU A 145 -1.77 -4.61 -15.91
N PHE A 146 -2.61 -3.79 -16.55
CA PHE A 146 -2.40 -2.34 -16.64
C PHE A 146 -2.46 -1.68 -15.27
N ALA A 147 -3.45 -2.04 -14.43
CA ALA A 147 -3.56 -1.53 -13.08
C ALA A 147 -2.32 -1.88 -12.27
N SER A 148 -1.89 -3.14 -12.30
CA SER A 148 -0.68 -3.59 -11.61
C SER A 148 0.60 -2.91 -12.10
N ALA A 149 0.77 -2.74 -13.41
CA ALA A 149 1.90 -2.00 -13.98
C ALA A 149 1.89 -0.54 -13.53
N GLY A 150 0.73 0.10 -13.55
CA GLY A 150 0.53 1.47 -13.05
C GLY A 150 0.92 1.61 -11.57
N PHE A 151 0.43 0.71 -10.72
CA PHE A 151 0.76 0.70 -9.29
C PHE A 151 2.22 0.40 -9.00
N LEU A 152 2.85 -0.49 -9.77
CA LEU A 152 4.27 -0.77 -9.65
C LEU A 152 5.10 0.46 -10.03
N ALA A 153 4.81 1.08 -11.17
CA ALA A 153 5.50 2.29 -11.63
C ALA A 153 5.33 3.45 -10.63
N ALA A 154 4.10 3.71 -10.18
CA ALA A 154 3.80 4.72 -9.17
C ALA A 154 4.48 4.40 -7.83
N GLY A 155 4.48 3.14 -7.41
CA GLY A 155 5.14 2.68 -6.19
C GLY A 155 6.66 2.89 -6.25
N ILE A 156 7.30 2.58 -7.39
CA ILE A 156 8.74 2.79 -7.58
C ILE A 156 9.07 4.29 -7.53
N ALA A 157 8.32 5.12 -8.25
CA ALA A 157 8.50 6.58 -8.23
C ALA A 157 8.37 7.15 -6.80
N LEU A 158 7.32 6.74 -6.07
CA LEU A 158 7.12 7.15 -4.68
C LEU A 158 8.21 6.60 -3.75
N PHE A 159 8.75 5.41 -4.02
CA PHE A 159 9.80 4.81 -3.22
C PHE A 159 11.08 5.65 -3.29
N PHE A 160 11.46 6.12 -4.48
CA PHE A 160 12.60 7.03 -4.62
C PHE A 160 12.40 8.36 -3.87
N VAL A 161 11.21 8.95 -3.97
CA VAL A 161 10.86 10.19 -3.22
C VAL A 161 10.97 9.95 -1.71
N THR A 162 10.41 8.84 -1.25
CA THR A 162 10.41 8.45 0.17
C THR A 162 11.84 8.19 0.67
N GLN A 163 12.64 7.45 -0.11
CA GLN A 163 14.04 7.17 0.20
C GLN A 163 14.85 8.46 0.33
N PHE A 164 14.69 9.40 -0.61
CA PHE A 164 15.36 10.69 -0.57
C PHE A 164 14.98 11.48 0.70
N ARG A 165 13.69 11.47 1.06
CA ARG A 165 13.20 12.15 2.26
C ARG A 165 13.76 11.53 3.54
N PHE A 166 13.75 10.20 3.65
CA PHE A 166 14.31 9.51 4.82
C PHE A 166 15.81 9.75 4.97
N ARG A 167 16.59 9.75 3.87
CA ARG A 167 18.01 10.11 3.94
C ARG A 167 18.25 11.47 4.60
N LYS A 168 17.47 12.49 4.22
CA LYS A 168 17.57 13.84 4.82
C LYS A 168 17.14 13.90 6.28
N THR A 169 16.20 13.07 6.70
CA THR A 169 15.70 13.05 8.09
C THR A 169 16.61 12.26 9.03
N LEU A 170 17.46 11.37 8.50
CA LEU A 170 18.38 10.51 9.27
C LEU A 170 19.79 11.06 9.40
N SER A 171 20.19 11.99 8.54
CA SER A 171 21.52 12.60 8.52
C SER A 171 21.64 13.89 9.35
N VAL A 172 20.75 14.10 10.33
CA VAL A 172 20.75 15.26 11.23
C VAL A 172 20.74 14.78 12.67
#